data_AF-A0A6I3UA56-F1
#
_entry.id   AF-A0A6I3UA56-F1
#
_cell.length_a   1.000
_cell.length_b   1.000
_cell.length_c   1.000
_cell.angle_alpha   90.00
_cell.angle_beta   90.00
_cell.angle_gamma   90.00
#
_symmetry.space_group_name_H-M   'P 1'
#
loop_
_entity.id
_entity.type
_entity.pdbx_description
1 polymer ?
#
loop_
_entity_poly.entity_id
_entity_poly.type
_entity_poly.pdbx_seq_one_letter_code
_entity_poly.pdbx_strand_id
1 'polypeptide(L)'
;TITEMNDEVKERFKSTFEVIRESFKVTFKQMVGGGQADLILTEGDLLTAGVEISVQPPGKKIQSLNLMSGGEKALSALALL
;
A
#
# COMPACT_ATOMS: atom_id res chain seq x y z
N THR A 1 29.55 -11.22 1.99
CA THR A 1 29.51 -10.25 3.11
C THR A 1 28.07 -10.00 3.53
N ILE A 2 27.79 -9.70 4.80
CA ILE A 2 26.41 -9.38 5.27
C ILE A 2 25.72 -8.32 4.39
N THR A 3 26.49 -7.40 3.82
CA THR A 3 26.03 -6.37 2.88
C THR A 3 25.40 -6.94 1.61
N GLU A 4 26.02 -7.94 0.97
CA GLU A 4 25.49 -8.53 -0.27
C GLU A 4 24.17 -9.29 -0.03
N MET A 5 24.04 -9.90 1.15
CA MET A 5 22.81 -10.59 1.55
C MET A 5 21.69 -9.59 1.87
N ASN A 6 22.02 -8.43 2.47
CA ASN A 6 21.05 -7.37 2.71
C ASN A 6 20.53 -6.77 1.40
N ASP A 7 21.38 -6.63 0.38
CA ASP A 7 20.97 -6.09 -0.92
C ASP A 7 20.01 -7.03 -1.66
N GLU A 8 20.27 -8.35 -1.63
CA GLU A 8 19.37 -9.35 -2.21
C GLU A 8 17.98 -9.34 -1.52
N VAL A 9 17.96 -9.22 -0.20
CA VAL A 9 16.70 -9.16 0.57
C VAL A 9 15.93 -7.89 0.24
N LYS A 10 16.60 -6.74 0.11
CA LYS A 10 15.98 -5.47 -0.28
C LYS A 10 15.35 -5.54 -1.67
N GLU A 11 16.05 -6.17 -2.61
CA GLU A 11 15.54 -6.32 -3.98
C GLU A 11 14.31 -7.22 -4.04
N ARG A 12 14.35 -8.39 -3.38
CA ARG A 12 13.20 -9.31 -3.30
C ARG A 12 12.01 -8.66 -2.59
N PHE A 13 12.25 -7.94 -1.50
CA PHE A 13 11.20 -7.20 -0.80
C PHE A 13 10.55 -6.17 -1.72
N LYS A 14 11.37 -5.32 -2.38
CA LYS A 14 10.87 -4.28 -3.28
C LYS A 14 10.04 -4.87 -4.43
N SER A 15 10.52 -5.97 -5.05
CA SER A 15 9.78 -6.64 -6.11
C SER A 15 8.44 -7.18 -5.62
N THR A 16 8.40 -7.78 -4.44
CA THR A 16 7.17 -8.34 -3.87
C THR A 16 6.20 -7.22 -3.47
N PHE A 17 6.72 -6.14 -2.89
CA PHE A 17 5.94 -4.97 -2.50
C PHE A 17 5.24 -4.33 -3.69
N GLU A 18 5.95 -4.15 -4.82
CA GLU A 18 5.33 -3.58 -6.03
C GLU A 18 4.21 -4.47 -6.59
N VAL A 19 4.35 -5.80 -6.54
CA VAL A 19 3.28 -6.72 -6.95
C VAL A 19 2.04 -6.59 -6.06
N ILE A 20 2.23 -6.50 -4.74
CA ILE A 20 1.14 -6.30 -3.78
C ILE A 20 0.49 -4.94 -3.99
N ARG A 21 1.29 -3.88 -4.18
CA ARG A 21 0.84 -2.51 -4.42
C ARG A 21 -0.06 -2.40 -5.64
N GLU A 22 0.33 -3.01 -6.76
CA GLU A 22 -0.48 -3.02 -7.98
C GLU A 22 -1.77 -3.84 -7.82
N SER A 23 -1.69 -4.99 -7.14
CA SER A 23 -2.89 -5.80 -6.84
C SER A 23 -3.88 -5.03 -5.97
N PHE A 24 -3.40 -4.35 -4.92
CA PHE A 24 -4.21 -3.52 -4.03
C PHE A 24 -4.91 -2.39 -4.79
N LYS A 25 -4.21 -1.68 -5.69
CA LYS A 25 -4.79 -0.63 -6.54
C LYS A 25 -6.01 -1.13 -7.32
N VAL A 26 -5.86 -2.29 -7.96
CA VAL A 26 -6.91 -2.90 -8.78
C VAL A 26 -8.09 -3.34 -7.90
N THR A 27 -7.82 -4.09 -6.84
CA THR A 27 -8.86 -4.61 -5.93
C THR A 27 -9.63 -3.47 -5.26
N PHE A 28 -8.94 -2.45 -4.74
CA PHE A 28 -9.58 -1.29 -4.14
C PHE A 28 -10.53 -0.62 -5.12
N LYS A 29 -10.05 -0.28 -6.33
CA LYS A 29 -10.86 0.41 -7.35
C LYS A 29 -12.12 -0.39 -7.72
N GLN A 30 -12.02 -1.71 -7.81
CA GLN A 30 -13.17 -2.59 -8.07
C GLN A 30 -14.17 -2.57 -6.91
N MET A 31 -13.70 -2.57 -5.66
CA MET A 31 -14.55 -2.61 -4.47
C MET A 31 -15.26 -1.28 -4.19
N VAL A 32 -14.60 -0.15 -4.38
CA VAL A 32 -15.21 1.19 -4.18
C VAL A 32 -15.92 1.73 -5.42
N GLY A 33 -15.87 1.03 -6.56
CA GLY A 33 -16.51 1.45 -7.81
C GLY A 33 -15.89 2.72 -8.43
N GLY A 34 -14.61 2.99 -8.17
CA GLY A 34 -13.93 4.21 -8.64
C GLY A 34 -12.74 4.60 -7.75
N GLY A 35 -12.29 5.85 -7.82
CA GLY A 35 -11.21 6.34 -6.96
C GLY A 35 -9.84 5.72 -7.25
N GLN A 36 -8.90 5.95 -6.33
CA GLN A 36 -7.53 5.47 -6.36
C GLN A 36 -7.08 5.11 -4.94
N ALA A 37 -6.17 4.15 -4.82
CA ALA A 37 -5.48 3.87 -3.57
C ALA A 37 -4.04 3.49 -3.88
N ASP A 38 -3.16 3.62 -2.89
CA ASP A 38 -1.76 3.29 -3.07
C ASP A 38 -1.10 2.81 -1.77
N LEU A 39 -0.09 1.97 -1.90
CA LEU A 39 0.81 1.59 -0.81
C LEU A 39 2.11 2.35 -0.97
N ILE A 40 2.52 3.03 0.10
CA ILE A 40 3.71 3.89 0.13
C ILE A 40 4.62 3.38 1.23
N LEU A 41 5.90 3.15 0.90
CA LEU A 41 6.91 2.86 1.92
C LEU A 41 7.28 4.17 2.63
N THR A 42 7.30 4.15 3.96
CA THR A 42 7.81 5.29 4.73
C THR A 42 9.30 5.48 4.46
N GLU A 43 9.79 6.70 4.66
CA GLU A 43 11.22 6.99 4.52
C GLU A 43 12.08 6.11 5.44
N GLY A 44 13.27 5.72 4.97
CA GLY A 44 14.24 4.92 5.73
C GLY A 44 14.86 3.77 4.95
N ASP A 45 15.55 2.87 5.66
CA ASP A 45 16.00 1.60 5.07
C ASP A 45 14.77 0.74 4.73
N LEU A 46 14.76 0.14 3.54
CA LEU A 46 13.75 -0.83 3.09
C LEU A 46 13.51 -1.96 4.10
N LEU A 47 14.54 -2.34 4.87
CA LEU A 47 14.42 -3.38 5.89
C LEU A 47 13.70 -2.91 7.17
N THR A 48 13.57 -1.59 7.35
CA THR A 48 12.93 -0.98 8.53
C THR A 48 11.74 -0.08 8.18
N ALA A 49 11.43 0.08 6.88
CA ALA A 49 10.37 0.94 6.41
C ALA A 49 8.99 0.40 6.84
N GLY A 50 8.12 1.30 7.27
CA GLY A 50 6.70 1.03 7.42
C GLY A 50 5.98 1.09 6.08
N VAL A 51 4.71 0.66 6.08
CA VAL A 51 3.80 0.78 4.94
C VAL A 51 2.66 1.72 5.31
N GLU A 52 2.48 2.77 4.52
CA GLU A 52 1.34 3.67 4.60
C GLU A 52 0.36 3.40 3.47
N ILE A 53 -0.92 3.60 3.76
CA ILE A 53 -2.01 3.45 2.80
C ILE A 53 -2.59 4.84 2.51
N SER A 54 -2.47 5.24 1.25
CA SER A 54 -3.07 6.47 0.72
C SER A 54 -4.32 6.12 -0.08
N VAL A 55 -5.41 6.82 0.15
CA VAL A 55 -6.71 6.49 -0.45
C VAL A 55 -7.42 7.74 -0.93
N GLN A 56 -8.01 7.64 -2.11
CA GLN A 56 -8.82 8.66 -2.74
C GLN A 56 -10.13 8.03 -3.24
N PRO A 57 -11.20 8.08 -2.43
CA PRO A 57 -12.53 7.65 -2.87
C PRO A 57 -13.04 8.50 -4.06
N PRO A 58 -13.99 7.98 -4.87
CA PRO A 58 -14.57 8.74 -5.98
C PRO A 58 -15.18 10.06 -5.49
N GLY A 59 -14.76 11.17 -6.10
CA GLY A 59 -15.24 12.52 -5.76
C GLY A 59 -14.65 13.13 -4.48
N LYS A 60 -13.71 12.46 -3.79
CA LYS A 60 -13.03 13.00 -2.59
C LYS A 60 -11.55 13.30 -2.87
N LYS A 61 -10.95 14.13 -2.00
CA LYS A 61 -9.50 14.38 -1.99
C LYS A 61 -8.75 13.15 -1.45
N ILE A 62 -7.46 13.08 -1.78
CA ILE A 62 -6.54 12.10 -1.19
C ILE A 62 -6.50 12.32 0.32
N GLN A 63 -6.62 11.24 1.08
CA GLN A 63 -6.53 11.24 2.54
C GLN A 63 -5.85 9.97 3.04
N SER A 64 -5.21 10.05 4.19
CA SER A 64 -4.69 8.87 4.88
C SER A 64 -5.84 7.98 5.33
N LEU A 65 -5.61 6.66 5.33
CA LEU A 65 -6.56 5.66 5.83
C LEU A 65 -7.11 6.02 7.23
N ASN A 66 -6.27 6.61 8.09
CA ASN A 66 -6.65 6.99 9.45
C ASN A 66 -7.81 7.99 9.51
N LEU A 67 -8.00 8.80 8.46
CA LEU A 67 -9.02 9.83 8.33
C LEU A 67 -10.31 9.33 7.64
N MET A 68 -10.37 8.05 7.25
CA MET A 68 -11.57 7.44 6.67
C MET A 68 -12.62 7.03 7.72
N SER A 69 -13.87 6.89 7.26
CA SER A 69 -14.94 6.28 8.07
C SER A 69 -14.67 4.80 8.35
N GLY A 70 -15.29 4.23 9.39
CA GLY A 70 -15.06 2.83 9.78
C GLY A 70 -15.38 1.81 8.68
N GLY A 71 -16.41 2.06 7.86
CA GLY A 71 -16.76 1.20 6.72
C GLY A 71 -15.74 1.26 5.59
N GLU A 72 -15.24 2.46 5.26
CA GLU A 72 -14.18 2.67 4.26
C GLU A 72 -12.86 2.02 4.71
N LYS A 73 -12.54 2.07 6.02
CA LYS A 73 -11.38 1.37 6.59
C LYS A 73 -11.50 -0.15 6.45
N ALA A 74 -12.66 -0.71 6.79
CA ALA A 74 -12.91 -2.14 6.67
C ALA A 74 -12.79 -2.61 5.22
N LEU A 75 -13.37 -1.87 4.28
CA LEU A 75 -13.31 -2.18 2.85
C LEU A 75 -11.87 -2.13 2.31
N SER A 76 -11.10 -1.13 2.72
CA SER A 76 -9.69 -1.01 2.35
C SER A 76 -8.85 -2.15 2.92
N ALA A 77 -9.13 -2.60 4.15
CA ALA A 77 -8.47 -3.75 4.75
C ALA A 77 -8.82 -5.06 4.03
N LEU A 78 -10.08 -5.22 3.58
CA LEU A 78 -10.48 -6.38 2.77
C LEU A 78 -9.79 -6.40 1.41
N ALA A 79 -9.45 -5.24 0.84
CA ALA A 79 -8.71 -5.16 -0.42
C ALA A 79 -7.23 -5.60 -0.31
N LEU A 80 -6.71 -5.76 0.91
CA LEU A 80 -5.35 -6.23 1.20
C LEU A 80 -5.24 -7.74 1.48
N LEU A 81 -6.38 -8.42 1.69
CA LEU A 81 -6.44 -9.87 1.89
C LEU A 81 -6.35 -10.60 0.55
#